data_AF-A0A5N5G4T1-F1
#
_entry.id   AF-A0A5N5G4T1-F1
#
_cell.length_a   1.000
_cell.length_b   1.000
_cell.length_c   1.000
_cell.angle_alpha   90.00
_cell.angle_beta   90.00
_cell.angle_gamma   90.00
#
_symmetry.space_group_name_H-M   'P 1'
#
loop_
_entity.id
_entity.type
_entity.pdbx_description
1 polymer ?
#
loop_
_entity_poly.entity_id
_entity_poly.type
_entity_poly.pdbx_seq_one_letter_code
_entity_poly.pdbx_strand_id
1 'polypeptide(L)'
;MVSAEAARNVVGIIGNVISFGLFLSPVPTFWKIIKKKDTEEFKPDPYMATVLNCLFWIFYGMPFVHPDSTLVVTINAVGLALELIYLTIFVIYASAKGRKKVGLWLAGEVIFFAAVVLITLLCVHGTKNRSMVVGIICDIFNIIMYSSPLTIMAKVIKTKSVEYMPFYLSLTNFLNGLIWTAYALIKFDIYILISNSLGALSGLVQLVLYAWYYKSTPKQSKDVAGKPTTEVQLSDHTATGAARKGKSFSIKECAISIALAVGLVTGVPALDWCSNAYAAANPVVPDLAVLISGPPIKDPGALLRYALPIDNKAIREVQKPLEDITESLKVAGVKALDSVERNLRQASRALTQGKSVVVSGLAESKKEHGVELLAKLEAGMKELQQIVEDRDRDAVAAKQKELLQYVGGVEEDMVDGFPYQVPEEYQSMPLLKGRATVDMKVKVKDNPSLSDCVFRIVLDGYNAPVTAGNFVDLVERHFYDGMEIQRADGFVVQTGDPEGPAEGFIDPSTEKTRAIPLEITVEGEKLPFYGETLEELGLYKAQTKLPFNAFGTMAMARDVRSTSRFIFSRLINSEVEIKWFPNFVGRNLRTILLPAKCSGCSRKVS
;
A
#
# COMPACT_ATOMS: atom_id res chain seq x y z
N MET A 1 39.85 41.88 10.73
CA MET A 1 38.72 41.57 9.82
C MET A 1 38.77 40.09 9.49
N VAL A 2 37.63 39.41 9.34
CA VAL A 2 37.59 38.01 8.88
C VAL A 2 37.66 38.00 7.35
N SER A 3 38.49 37.14 6.74
CA SER A 3 38.54 37.00 5.28
C SER A 3 37.33 36.20 4.77
N ALA A 4 36.92 36.44 3.52
CA ALA A 4 35.82 35.69 2.90
C ALA A 4 36.10 34.16 2.88
N GLU A 5 37.36 33.77 2.74
CA GLU A 5 37.78 32.37 2.82
C GLU A 5 37.65 31.78 4.23
N ALA A 6 38.11 32.49 5.26
CA ALA A 6 37.93 32.06 6.65
C ALA A 6 36.43 31.96 7.01
N ALA A 7 35.61 32.91 6.54
CA ALA A 7 34.16 32.86 6.70
C ALA A 7 33.53 31.65 5.98
N ARG A 8 33.89 31.39 4.71
CA ARG A 8 33.38 30.23 3.95
C ARG A 8 33.79 28.91 4.62
N ASN A 9 34.99 28.82 5.16
CA ASN A 9 35.48 27.63 5.85
C ASN A 9 34.73 27.38 7.17
N VAL A 10 34.53 28.40 8.01
CA VAL A 10 33.72 28.27 9.24
C VAL A 10 32.27 27.86 8.92
N VAL A 11 31.65 28.51 7.94
CA VAL A 11 30.27 28.19 7.49
C VAL A 11 30.18 26.76 6.94
N GLY A 12 31.15 26.32 6.13
CA GLY A 12 31.17 24.96 5.58
C GLY A 12 31.44 23.88 6.64
N ILE A 13 32.22 24.17 7.69
CA ILE A 13 32.40 23.27 8.85
C ILE A 13 31.10 23.12 9.63
N ILE A 14 30.37 24.22 9.88
CA ILE A 14 29.04 24.17 10.51
C ILE A 14 28.06 23.38 9.62
N GLY A 15 28.12 23.56 8.31
CA GLY A 15 27.36 22.77 7.33
C GLY A 15 27.66 21.27 7.41
N ASN A 16 28.94 20.89 7.48
CA ASN A 16 29.36 19.49 7.67
C ASN A 16 28.76 18.88 8.95
N VAL A 17 28.78 19.61 10.08
CA VAL A 17 28.21 19.12 11.36
C VAL A 17 26.69 18.96 11.29
N ILE A 18 25.96 19.92 10.71
CA ILE A 18 24.50 19.86 10.57
C ILE A 18 24.08 18.72 9.63
N SER A 19 24.73 18.62 8.46
CA SER A 19 24.47 17.55 7.49
C SER A 19 24.81 16.16 8.05
N PHE A 20 25.87 16.03 8.86
CA PHE A 20 26.19 14.77 9.54
C PHE A 20 25.06 14.32 10.48
N GLY A 21 24.44 15.26 11.21
CA GLY A 21 23.25 15.00 12.00
C GLY A 21 22.06 14.49 11.17
N LEU A 22 21.89 14.97 9.93
CA LEU A 22 20.88 14.49 9.00
C LEU A 22 21.18 13.07 8.49
N PHE A 23 22.43 12.78 8.11
CA PHE A 23 22.85 11.42 7.71
C PHE A 23 22.75 10.40 8.85
N LEU A 24 22.77 10.82 10.12
CA LEU A 24 22.50 9.95 11.27
C LEU A 24 20.99 9.73 11.56
N SER A 25 20.08 10.44 10.89
CA SER A 25 18.64 10.28 11.12
C SER A 25 18.07 8.86 10.87
N PRO A 26 18.60 8.02 9.94
CA PRO A 26 18.14 6.64 9.74
C PRO A 26 18.67 5.62 10.76
N VAL A 27 19.58 5.99 11.68
CA VAL A 27 20.17 5.04 12.65
C VAL A 27 19.12 4.28 13.49
N PRO A 28 18.04 4.90 14.01
CA PRO A 28 17.01 4.18 14.76
C PRO A 28 16.31 3.11 13.91
N THR A 29 16.06 3.41 12.63
CA THR A 29 15.43 2.52 11.66
C THR A 29 16.30 1.29 11.39
N PHE A 30 17.59 1.48 11.12
CA PHE A 30 18.51 0.35 10.92
C PHE A 30 18.78 -0.44 12.20
N TRP A 31 18.78 0.21 13.36
CA TRP A 31 18.84 -0.49 14.65
C TRP A 31 17.62 -1.39 14.88
N LYS A 32 16.43 -0.99 14.41
CA LYS A 32 15.22 -1.83 14.40
C LYS A 32 15.39 -3.03 13.45
N ILE A 33 15.86 -2.81 12.22
CA ILE A 33 16.15 -3.88 11.24
C ILE A 33 17.14 -4.92 11.80
N ILE A 34 18.26 -4.48 12.38
CA ILE A 34 19.25 -5.36 13.02
C ILE A 34 18.63 -6.20 14.16
N LYS A 35 17.81 -5.57 15.01
CA LYS A 35 17.13 -6.26 16.13
C LYS A 35 16.07 -7.25 15.68
N LYS A 36 15.34 -6.94 14.61
CA LYS A 36 14.29 -7.79 14.02
C LYS A 36 14.86 -8.91 13.14
N LYS A 37 16.05 -8.71 12.59
CA LYS A 37 16.69 -9.53 11.54
C LYS A 37 15.87 -9.63 10.25
N ASP A 38 15.03 -8.62 10.01
CA ASP A 38 14.16 -8.48 8.85
C ASP A 38 14.09 -6.98 8.49
N THR A 39 13.92 -6.66 7.22
CA THR A 39 13.70 -5.29 6.73
C THR A 39 12.29 -4.76 6.98
N GLU A 40 11.35 -5.59 7.44
CA GLU A 40 9.94 -5.25 7.67
C GLU A 40 9.33 -4.56 6.41
N GLU A 41 8.68 -3.39 6.55
CA GLU A 41 8.19 -2.59 5.41
C GLU A 41 9.18 -1.50 4.93
N PHE A 42 10.38 -1.42 5.51
CA PHE A 42 11.35 -0.38 5.14
C PHE A 42 11.89 -0.59 3.72
N LYS A 43 12.19 0.51 3.03
CA LYS A 43 12.58 0.50 1.61
C LYS A 43 14.00 1.00 1.39
N PRO A 44 14.75 0.42 0.43
CA PRO A 44 16.10 0.86 0.10
C PRO A 44 16.11 2.18 -0.70
N ASP A 45 14.98 2.53 -1.32
CA ASP A 45 14.84 3.61 -2.31
C ASP A 45 15.41 4.98 -1.89
N PRO A 46 15.18 5.50 -0.66
CA PRO A 46 15.73 6.78 -0.26
C PRO A 46 17.26 6.76 -0.15
N TYR A 47 17.84 5.64 0.28
CA TYR A 47 19.28 5.48 0.51
C TYR A 47 20.04 5.36 -0.82
N MET A 48 19.49 4.61 -1.80
CA MET A 48 20.08 4.51 -3.15
C MET A 48 20.08 5.88 -3.85
N ALA A 49 18.96 6.61 -3.83
CA ALA A 49 18.90 7.97 -4.34
C ALA A 49 19.91 8.92 -3.65
N THR A 50 20.16 8.72 -2.35
CA THR A 50 21.14 9.51 -1.59
C THR A 50 22.59 9.11 -1.91
N VAL A 51 22.88 7.84 -2.18
CA VAL A 51 24.17 7.38 -2.74
C VAL A 51 24.48 8.10 -4.05
N LEU A 52 23.56 8.09 -5.01
CA LEU A 52 23.77 8.74 -6.31
C LEU A 52 23.95 10.26 -6.19
N ASN A 53 23.15 10.91 -5.34
CA ASN A 53 23.29 12.34 -5.04
C ASN A 53 24.67 12.65 -4.42
N CYS A 54 25.12 11.87 -3.44
CA CYS A 54 26.42 12.07 -2.82
C CYS A 54 27.57 11.85 -3.82
N LEU A 55 27.48 10.84 -4.70
CA LEU A 55 28.45 10.62 -5.77
C LEU A 55 28.57 11.84 -6.71
N PHE A 56 27.45 12.43 -7.12
CA PHE A 56 27.47 13.65 -7.95
C PHE A 56 28.03 14.88 -7.23
N TRP A 57 27.69 15.11 -5.94
CA TRP A 57 28.27 16.24 -5.19
C TRP A 57 29.74 16.06 -4.84
N ILE A 58 30.22 14.81 -4.64
CA ILE A 58 31.65 14.50 -4.57
C ILE A 58 32.32 14.88 -5.90
N PHE A 59 31.80 14.38 -7.03
CA PHE A 59 32.37 14.65 -8.35
C PHE A 59 32.37 16.15 -8.70
N TYR A 60 31.29 16.86 -8.37
CA TYR A 60 31.19 18.31 -8.50
C TYR A 60 32.32 19.02 -7.76
N GLY A 61 32.49 18.73 -6.46
CA GLY A 61 33.49 19.39 -5.61
C GLY A 61 34.95 18.98 -5.86
N MET A 62 35.23 18.05 -6.78
CA MET A 62 36.60 17.70 -7.13
C MET A 62 37.32 18.89 -7.78
N PRO A 63 38.60 19.18 -7.45
CA PRO A 63 39.30 20.37 -7.97
C PRO A 63 39.41 20.49 -9.49
N PHE A 64 39.32 19.37 -10.23
CA PHE A 64 39.32 19.33 -11.70
C PHE A 64 37.92 19.47 -12.36
N VAL A 65 36.87 19.56 -11.53
CA VAL A 65 35.50 19.95 -11.88
C VAL A 65 35.26 21.35 -11.30
N HIS A 66 34.97 21.46 -10.00
CA HIS A 66 34.80 22.74 -9.29
C HIS A 66 35.88 22.94 -8.20
N PRO A 67 36.86 23.86 -8.40
CA PRO A 67 37.82 24.28 -7.37
C PRO A 67 37.16 24.84 -6.10
N ASP A 68 37.93 24.97 -5.01
CA ASP A 68 37.54 25.61 -3.73
C ASP A 68 36.30 25.02 -3.01
N SER A 69 35.81 23.84 -3.41
CA SER A 69 34.60 23.19 -2.89
C SER A 69 34.86 21.95 -2.02
N THR A 70 36.07 21.80 -1.46
CA THR A 70 36.49 20.65 -0.63
C THR A 70 35.52 20.30 0.50
N LEU A 71 34.89 21.29 1.14
CA LEU A 71 33.95 21.06 2.24
C LEU A 71 32.61 20.46 1.78
N VAL A 72 32.29 20.53 0.48
CA VAL A 72 31.16 19.81 -0.15
C VAL A 72 31.54 18.34 -0.36
N VAL A 73 32.80 18.08 -0.76
CA VAL A 73 33.33 16.72 -0.93
C VAL A 73 33.37 15.97 0.41
N THR A 74 33.88 16.59 1.47
CA THR A 74 34.00 15.93 2.79
C THR A 74 32.66 15.44 3.31
N ILE A 75 31.62 16.28 3.24
CA ILE A 75 30.32 15.89 3.78
C ILE A 75 29.61 14.83 2.94
N ASN A 76 29.71 14.91 1.61
CA ASN A 76 29.10 13.90 0.74
C ASN A 76 29.88 12.58 0.75
N ALA A 77 31.20 12.58 1.02
CA ALA A 77 31.97 11.37 1.28
C ALA A 77 31.56 10.69 2.59
N VAL A 78 31.32 11.45 3.66
CA VAL A 78 30.77 10.93 4.93
C VAL A 78 29.34 10.41 4.74
N GLY A 79 28.51 11.14 3.98
CA GLY A 79 27.16 10.70 3.61
C GLY A 79 27.18 9.38 2.84
N LEU A 80 27.94 9.31 1.74
CA LEU A 80 28.13 8.10 0.94
C LEU A 80 28.58 6.89 1.79
N ALA A 81 29.52 7.08 2.72
CA ALA A 81 29.95 6.02 3.63
C ALA A 81 28.82 5.52 4.54
N LEU A 82 28.01 6.42 5.11
CA LEU A 82 26.85 6.06 5.94
C LEU A 82 25.75 5.38 5.11
N GLU A 83 25.43 5.90 3.93
CA GLU A 83 24.43 5.30 3.03
C GLU A 83 24.83 3.90 2.52
N LEU A 84 26.12 3.67 2.27
CA LEU A 84 26.64 2.34 1.93
C LEU A 84 26.62 1.37 3.14
N ILE A 85 26.84 1.86 4.37
CA ILE A 85 26.62 1.07 5.59
C ILE A 85 25.14 0.70 5.75
N TYR A 86 24.23 1.67 5.57
CA TYR A 86 22.78 1.47 5.59
C TYR A 86 22.32 0.44 4.55
N LEU A 87 22.74 0.57 3.29
CA LEU A 87 22.41 -0.40 2.23
C LEU A 87 23.05 -1.77 2.48
N THR A 88 24.23 -1.84 3.10
CA THR A 88 24.86 -3.11 3.52
C THR A 88 24.02 -3.81 4.59
N ILE A 89 23.59 -3.09 5.63
CA ILE A 89 22.68 -3.62 6.67
C ILE A 89 21.35 -4.05 6.04
N PHE A 90 20.79 -3.24 5.13
CA PHE A 90 19.58 -3.60 4.40
C PHE A 90 19.76 -4.92 3.64
N VAL A 91 20.83 -5.05 2.85
CA VAL A 91 21.13 -6.26 2.05
C VAL A 91 21.33 -7.50 2.93
N ILE A 92 21.94 -7.38 4.11
CA ILE A 92 22.13 -8.51 5.05
C ILE A 92 20.79 -9.10 5.51
N TYR A 93 19.79 -8.27 5.81
CA TYR A 93 18.50 -8.70 6.35
C TYR A 93 17.36 -8.77 5.31
N ALA A 94 17.59 -8.29 4.08
CA ALA A 94 16.57 -8.27 3.04
C ALA A 94 16.28 -9.66 2.43
N SER A 95 15.01 -9.83 2.04
CA SER A 95 14.58 -10.91 1.15
C SER A 95 15.40 -10.94 -0.14
N ALA A 96 15.46 -12.09 -0.83
CA ALA A 96 16.20 -12.24 -2.08
C ALA A 96 15.74 -11.23 -3.17
N LYS A 97 14.47 -10.83 -3.16
CA LYS A 97 13.92 -9.76 -4.01
C LYS A 97 14.51 -8.39 -3.65
N GLY A 98 14.57 -8.05 -2.35
CA GLY A 98 15.17 -6.80 -1.87
C GLY A 98 16.67 -6.70 -2.19
N ARG A 99 17.43 -7.78 -1.94
CA ARG A 99 18.84 -7.89 -2.32
C ARG A 99 19.06 -7.71 -3.83
N LYS A 100 18.27 -8.39 -4.66
CA LYS A 100 18.35 -8.26 -6.13
C LYS A 100 18.00 -6.85 -6.60
N LYS A 101 17.02 -6.18 -5.97
CA LYS A 101 16.69 -4.78 -6.26
C LYS A 101 17.89 -3.87 -5.99
N VAL A 102 18.46 -3.91 -4.79
CA VAL A 102 19.62 -3.07 -4.42
C VAL A 102 20.82 -3.35 -5.33
N GLY A 103 21.15 -4.61 -5.59
CA GLY A 103 22.26 -4.98 -6.46
C GLY A 103 22.12 -4.50 -7.91
N LEU A 104 20.94 -4.65 -8.52
CA LEU A 104 20.68 -4.16 -9.89
C LEU A 104 20.65 -2.63 -9.95
N TRP A 105 20.09 -1.98 -8.93
CA TRP A 105 19.96 -0.52 -8.90
C TRP A 105 21.32 0.15 -8.70
N LEU A 106 22.12 -0.29 -7.73
CA LEU A 106 23.49 0.20 -7.52
C LEU A 106 24.39 -0.06 -8.74
N ALA A 107 24.23 -1.20 -9.43
CA ALA A 107 24.96 -1.45 -10.68
C ALA A 107 24.57 -0.43 -11.78
N GLY A 108 23.28 -0.12 -11.91
CA GLY A 108 22.80 0.93 -12.81
C GLY A 108 23.33 2.33 -12.44
N GLU A 109 23.33 2.68 -11.16
CA GLU A 109 23.87 3.95 -10.65
C GLU A 109 25.38 4.08 -10.90
N VAL A 110 26.17 3.03 -10.67
CA VAL A 110 27.61 3.01 -10.96
C VAL A 110 27.88 3.16 -12.46
N ILE A 111 27.14 2.46 -13.33
CA ILE A 111 27.28 2.57 -14.79
C ILE A 111 26.91 3.99 -15.26
N PHE A 112 25.80 4.55 -14.77
CA PHE A 112 25.34 5.89 -15.13
C PHE A 112 26.30 6.98 -14.64
N PHE A 113 26.75 6.90 -13.38
CA PHE A 113 27.74 7.82 -12.82
C PHE A 113 29.07 7.74 -13.60
N ALA A 114 29.58 6.54 -13.87
CA ALA A 114 30.79 6.37 -14.67
C ALA A 114 30.66 6.97 -16.09
N ALA A 115 29.50 6.81 -16.74
CA ALA A 115 29.24 7.43 -18.04
C ALA A 115 29.26 8.97 -17.97
N VAL A 116 28.61 9.57 -16.96
CA VAL A 116 28.65 11.04 -16.76
C VAL A 116 30.07 11.53 -16.45
N VAL A 117 30.83 10.81 -15.61
CA VAL A 117 32.23 11.15 -15.30
C VAL A 117 33.09 11.10 -16.55
N LEU A 118 33.00 10.04 -17.35
CA LEU A 118 33.78 9.89 -18.59
C LEU A 118 33.43 10.97 -19.61
N ILE A 119 32.14 11.22 -19.87
CA ILE A 119 31.70 12.29 -20.79
C ILE A 119 32.17 13.67 -20.28
N THR A 120 32.05 13.96 -18.99
CA THR A 120 32.49 15.23 -18.41
C THR A 120 34.00 15.42 -18.50
N LEU A 121 34.81 14.39 -18.26
CA LEU A 121 36.27 14.53 -18.26
C LEU A 121 36.87 14.52 -19.66
N LEU A 122 36.34 13.69 -20.56
CA LEU A 122 36.83 13.53 -21.93
C LEU A 122 36.28 14.58 -22.90
N CYS A 123 34.98 14.87 -22.85
CA CYS A 123 34.31 15.72 -23.85
C CYS A 123 34.10 17.18 -23.38
N VAL A 124 34.26 17.49 -22.10
CA VAL A 124 34.08 18.85 -21.55
C VAL A 124 35.40 19.38 -21.00
N HIS A 125 35.90 20.47 -21.60
CA HIS A 125 37.18 21.07 -21.24
C HIS A 125 37.00 22.36 -20.43
N GLY A 126 37.91 22.57 -19.46
CA GLY A 126 37.88 23.70 -18.53
C GLY A 126 36.93 23.48 -17.33
N THR A 127 37.38 23.84 -16.13
CA THR A 127 36.61 23.70 -14.88
C THR A 127 35.24 24.37 -14.97
N LYS A 128 35.16 25.63 -15.43
CA LYS A 128 33.89 26.36 -15.60
C LYS A 128 32.81 25.56 -16.36
N ASN A 129 33.17 24.86 -17.43
CA ASN A 129 32.23 24.10 -18.24
C ASN A 129 31.85 22.77 -17.56
N ARG A 130 32.82 22.12 -16.88
CA ARG A 130 32.57 20.91 -16.08
C ARG A 130 31.67 21.21 -14.88
N SER A 131 31.95 22.27 -14.13
CA SER A 131 31.08 22.79 -13.07
C SER A 131 29.66 23.02 -13.56
N MET A 132 29.48 23.61 -14.74
CA MET A 132 28.15 23.84 -15.32
C MET A 132 27.42 22.53 -15.63
N VAL A 133 28.07 21.59 -16.32
CA VAL A 133 27.44 20.31 -16.69
C VAL A 133 27.10 19.47 -15.45
N VAL A 134 28.04 19.33 -14.51
CA VAL A 134 27.83 18.52 -13.30
C VAL A 134 26.89 19.21 -12.33
N GLY A 135 26.99 20.54 -12.15
CA GLY A 135 26.13 21.32 -11.27
C GLY A 135 24.66 21.27 -11.67
N ILE A 136 24.36 21.35 -12.98
CA ILE A 136 23.00 21.16 -13.51
C ILE A 136 22.47 19.75 -13.20
N ILE A 137 23.32 18.72 -13.29
CA ILE A 137 22.95 17.34 -12.95
C ILE A 137 22.66 17.22 -11.44
N CYS A 138 23.52 17.78 -10.58
CA CYS A 138 23.30 17.84 -9.13
C CYS A 138 21.96 18.51 -8.78
N ASP A 139 21.68 19.69 -9.36
CA ASP A 139 20.43 20.43 -9.12
C ASP A 139 19.20 19.62 -9.56
N ILE A 140 19.23 18.96 -10.73
CA ILE A 140 18.12 18.12 -11.20
C ILE A 140 17.83 16.98 -10.21
N PHE A 141 18.85 16.24 -9.76
CA PHE A 141 18.66 15.15 -8.80
C PHE A 141 18.14 15.64 -7.45
N ASN A 142 18.68 16.75 -6.93
CA ASN A 142 18.26 17.30 -5.64
C ASN A 142 16.83 17.87 -5.69
N ILE A 143 16.44 18.51 -6.80
CA ILE A 143 15.05 18.93 -7.05
C ILE A 143 14.10 17.72 -7.07
N ILE A 144 14.49 16.61 -7.70
CA ILE A 144 13.70 15.37 -7.67
C ILE A 144 13.56 14.84 -6.24
N MET A 145 14.62 14.86 -5.42
CA MET A 145 14.57 14.44 -4.01
C MET A 145 13.60 15.28 -3.16
N TYR A 146 13.42 16.57 -3.47
CA TYR A 146 12.42 17.43 -2.80
C TYR A 146 10.95 17.01 -3.03
N SER A 147 10.67 16.06 -3.93
CA SER A 147 9.36 15.40 -4.04
C SER A 147 8.92 14.72 -2.73
N SER A 148 9.88 14.18 -1.96
CA SER A 148 9.61 13.53 -0.67
C SER A 148 9.02 14.51 0.37
N PRO A 149 9.69 15.61 0.77
CA PRO A 149 9.09 16.59 1.67
C PRO A 149 7.82 17.26 1.10
N LEU A 150 7.70 17.44 -0.22
CA LEU A 150 6.45 17.95 -0.84
C LEU A 150 5.25 17.03 -0.59
N THR A 151 5.40 15.73 -0.76
CA THR A 151 4.31 14.77 -0.50
C THR A 151 3.99 14.64 0.99
N ILE A 152 4.97 14.81 1.89
CA ILE A 152 4.74 14.89 3.34
C ILE A 152 4.01 16.18 3.73
N MET A 153 4.37 17.33 3.17
CA MET A 153 3.63 18.59 3.36
C MET A 153 2.17 18.45 2.87
N ALA A 154 1.96 17.81 1.71
CA ALA A 154 0.61 17.50 1.22
C ALA A 154 -0.15 16.52 2.14
N LYS A 155 0.54 15.56 2.79
CA LYS A 155 -0.06 14.69 3.81
C LYS A 155 -0.54 15.51 5.01
N VAL A 156 0.32 16.35 5.60
CA VAL A 156 -0.03 17.21 6.75
C VAL A 156 -1.20 18.15 6.44
N ILE A 157 -1.22 18.77 5.25
CA ILE A 157 -2.32 19.65 4.82
C ILE A 157 -3.65 18.88 4.71
N LYS A 158 -3.63 17.61 4.27
CA LYS A 158 -4.81 16.75 4.14
C LYS A 158 -5.27 16.15 5.47
N THR A 159 -4.35 15.69 6.32
CA THR A 159 -4.67 15.04 7.61
C THR A 159 -4.88 16.02 8.77
N LYS A 160 -4.50 17.31 8.60
CA LYS A 160 -4.48 18.33 9.67
C LYS A 160 -3.60 17.95 10.88
N SER A 161 -2.69 17.00 10.69
CA SER A 161 -1.85 16.38 11.72
C SER A 161 -0.38 16.40 11.31
N VAL A 162 0.51 16.78 12.23
CA VAL A 162 1.97 16.87 12.03
C VAL A 162 2.72 15.57 12.39
N GLU A 163 2.00 14.48 12.68
CA GLU A 163 2.55 13.16 13.07
C GLU A 163 3.68 12.67 12.15
N TYR A 164 3.53 12.86 10.83
CA TYR A 164 4.50 12.45 9.81
C TYR A 164 5.51 13.55 9.44
N MET A 165 5.71 14.55 10.31
CA MET A 165 6.65 15.66 10.10
C MET A 165 7.33 16.05 11.43
N PRO A 166 8.36 15.32 11.88
CA PRO A 166 9.07 15.58 13.13
C PRO A 166 9.74 16.96 13.11
N PHE A 167 9.36 17.83 14.05
CA PHE A 167 9.86 19.20 14.15
C PHE A 167 11.38 19.32 14.02
N TYR A 168 12.13 18.49 14.76
CA TYR A 168 13.59 18.53 14.75
C TYR A 168 14.21 18.15 13.38
N LEU A 169 13.57 17.27 12.62
CA LEU A 169 14.04 16.88 11.29
C LEU A 169 13.79 18.03 10.28
N SER A 170 12.60 18.63 10.30
CA SER A 170 12.30 19.81 9.48
C SER A 170 13.16 21.03 9.86
N LEU A 171 13.43 21.24 11.16
CA LEU A 171 14.31 22.30 11.64
C LEU A 171 15.75 22.08 11.20
N THR A 172 16.28 20.86 11.35
CA THR A 172 17.66 20.56 10.93
C THR A 172 17.81 20.68 9.41
N ASN A 173 16.82 20.23 8.63
CA ASN A 173 16.79 20.44 7.18
C ASN A 173 16.73 21.92 6.79
N PHE A 174 15.94 22.75 7.48
CA PHE A 174 15.90 24.20 7.26
C PHE A 174 17.25 24.87 7.53
N LEU A 175 17.87 24.58 8.67
CA LEU A 175 19.19 25.09 9.04
C LEU A 175 20.28 24.60 8.07
N ASN A 176 20.17 23.37 7.56
CA ASN A 176 21.05 22.81 6.54
C ASN A 176 20.94 23.58 5.22
N GLY A 177 19.72 23.85 4.75
CA GLY A 177 19.49 24.69 3.57
C GLY A 177 20.09 26.10 3.75
N LEU A 178 19.87 26.74 4.90
CA LEU A 178 20.41 28.07 5.19
C LEU A 178 21.94 28.11 5.23
N ILE A 179 22.61 27.16 5.91
CA ILE A 179 24.07 27.20 6.07
C ILE A 179 24.78 26.92 4.73
N TRP A 180 24.26 26.02 3.90
CA TRP A 180 24.82 25.77 2.56
C TRP A 180 24.45 26.88 1.55
N THR A 181 23.30 27.53 1.69
CA THR A 181 22.99 28.78 0.99
C THR A 181 24.00 29.87 1.34
N ALA A 182 24.35 30.06 2.62
CA ALA A 182 25.39 30.99 3.04
C ALA A 182 26.78 30.62 2.49
N TYR A 183 27.15 29.34 2.51
CA TYR A 183 28.40 28.83 1.92
C TYR A 183 28.52 29.17 0.42
N ALA A 184 27.40 29.04 -0.30
CA ALA A 184 27.27 29.36 -1.72
C ALA A 184 27.33 30.86 -2.02
N LEU A 185 26.89 31.73 -1.11
CA LEU A 185 26.90 33.18 -1.31
C LEU A 185 28.27 33.83 -1.02
N ILE A 186 29.09 33.28 -0.12
CA ILE A 186 30.37 33.90 0.30
C ILE A 186 31.45 33.84 -0.82
N LYS A 187 31.53 32.73 -1.56
CA LYS A 187 32.15 32.67 -2.90
C LYS A 187 31.06 32.14 -3.82
N PHE A 188 30.52 33.01 -4.69
CA PHE A 188 29.28 32.76 -5.43
C PHE A 188 29.33 31.47 -6.26
N ASP A 189 28.58 30.47 -5.81
CA ASP A 189 28.37 29.18 -6.47
C ASP A 189 26.87 29.02 -6.73
N ILE A 190 26.45 29.14 -7.99
CA ILE A 190 25.03 29.13 -8.36
C ILE A 190 24.37 27.75 -8.17
N TYR A 191 25.14 26.66 -8.28
CA TYR A 191 24.60 25.29 -8.25
C TYR A 191 24.40 24.84 -6.80
N ILE A 192 25.34 25.13 -5.90
CA ILE A 192 25.09 24.97 -4.46
C ILE A 192 23.94 25.89 -4.02
N LEU A 193 23.85 27.11 -4.57
CA LEU A 193 22.83 28.09 -4.21
C LEU A 193 21.41 27.66 -4.58
N ILE A 194 21.16 27.22 -5.83
CA ILE A 194 19.81 26.82 -6.31
C ILE A 194 19.27 25.67 -5.44
N SER A 195 20.01 24.56 -5.40
CA SER A 195 19.75 23.41 -4.55
C SER A 195 19.40 23.79 -3.12
N ASN A 196 20.30 24.48 -2.40
CA ASN A 196 20.13 24.71 -0.97
C ASN A 196 19.12 25.81 -0.63
N SER A 197 18.86 26.75 -1.55
CA SER A 197 17.77 27.73 -1.41
C SER A 197 16.40 27.06 -1.50
N LEU A 198 16.22 26.09 -2.41
CA LEU A 198 15.01 25.29 -2.50
C LEU A 198 14.83 24.38 -1.27
N GLY A 199 15.92 23.80 -0.76
CA GLY A 199 15.93 23.07 0.51
C GLY A 199 15.53 23.93 1.71
N ALA A 200 16.07 25.16 1.80
CA ALA A 200 15.72 26.13 2.84
C ALA A 200 14.25 26.56 2.74
N LEU A 201 13.74 26.85 1.54
CA LEU A 201 12.33 27.19 1.33
C LEU A 201 11.41 26.03 1.71
N SER A 202 11.74 24.80 1.31
CA SER A 202 11.00 23.59 1.68
C SER A 202 11.00 23.36 3.20
N GLY A 203 12.14 23.54 3.87
CA GLY A 203 12.25 23.47 5.32
C GLY A 203 11.43 24.55 6.04
N LEU A 204 11.43 25.78 5.52
CA LEU A 204 10.62 26.88 6.06
C LEU A 204 9.11 26.59 5.96
N VAL A 205 8.64 26.10 4.80
CA VAL A 205 7.23 25.73 4.62
C VAL A 205 6.84 24.57 5.53
N GLN A 206 7.71 23.57 5.72
CA GLN A 206 7.49 22.53 6.73
C GLN A 206 7.33 23.11 8.14
N LEU A 207 8.20 24.02 8.57
CA LEU A 207 8.11 24.64 9.90
C LEU A 207 6.85 25.49 10.07
N VAL A 208 6.40 26.21 9.03
CA VAL A 208 5.13 26.96 9.03
C VAL A 208 3.92 26.03 9.11
N LEU A 209 3.89 24.96 8.31
CA LEU A 209 2.84 23.94 8.36
C LEU A 209 2.81 23.21 9.71
N TYR A 210 3.99 22.93 10.29
CA TYR A 210 4.09 22.38 11.63
C TYR A 210 3.46 23.32 12.66
N ALA A 211 3.86 24.59 12.68
CA ALA A 211 3.34 25.60 13.61
C ALA A 211 1.81 25.78 13.49
N TRP A 212 1.27 25.70 12.28
CA TRP A 212 -0.18 25.79 12.02
C TRP A 212 -0.92 24.55 12.57
N TYR A 213 -0.50 23.34 12.17
CA TYR A 213 -1.26 22.11 12.45
C TYR A 213 -0.89 21.42 13.78
N TYR A 214 0.17 21.84 14.48
CA TYR A 214 0.56 21.26 15.77
C TYR A 214 -0.54 21.33 16.85
N LYS A 215 -1.36 22.40 16.87
CA LYS A 215 -2.51 22.51 17.77
C LYS A 215 -3.73 21.68 17.33
N SER A 216 -3.87 21.41 16.04
CA SER A 216 -4.94 20.58 15.45
C SER A 216 -4.61 19.09 15.46
N THR A 217 -3.36 18.72 15.72
CA THR A 217 -2.89 17.34 15.78
C THR A 217 -3.48 16.63 17.00
N PRO A 218 -4.23 15.52 16.84
CA PRO A 218 -4.77 14.77 17.96
C PRO A 218 -3.67 14.28 18.89
N LYS A 219 -3.79 14.58 20.19
CA LYS A 219 -2.88 14.07 21.21
C LYS A 219 -3.39 12.72 21.69
N GLN A 220 -2.63 11.66 21.43
CA GLN A 220 -2.87 10.36 22.06
C GLN A 220 -2.80 10.49 23.59
N SER A 221 -3.64 9.75 24.31
CA SER A 221 -3.56 9.58 25.76
C SER A 221 -2.21 8.93 26.14
N LYS A 222 -1.62 9.38 27.26
CA LYS A 222 -0.24 9.04 27.64
C LYS A 222 -0.14 7.75 28.47
N ASP A 223 -0.55 6.61 27.91
CA ASP A 223 -0.43 5.31 28.59
C ASP A 223 0.35 4.23 27.82
N VAL A 224 1.27 4.65 26.93
CA VAL A 224 2.42 3.81 26.53
C VAL A 224 3.71 4.65 26.50
N ALA A 225 4.69 4.28 27.33
CA ALA A 225 6.00 4.94 27.38
C ALA A 225 6.91 4.49 26.21
N GLY A 226 6.72 5.05 25.01
CA GLY A 226 7.23 4.51 23.73
C GLY A 226 8.35 5.25 22.98
N LYS A 227 8.86 6.39 23.48
CA LYS A 227 9.83 7.31 22.80
C LYS A 227 9.30 8.04 21.52
N PRO A 228 9.99 9.10 21.03
CA PRO A 228 9.48 9.95 19.96
C PRO A 228 9.68 9.34 18.56
N THR A 229 8.64 9.37 17.73
CA THR A 229 8.69 9.03 16.31
C THR A 229 9.47 10.10 15.53
N THR A 230 10.70 9.75 15.14
CA THR A 230 11.56 10.57 14.26
C THR A 230 11.78 9.84 12.92
N GLU A 231 10.76 9.19 12.40
CA GLU A 231 10.83 8.36 11.18
C GLU A 231 9.85 8.89 10.12
N VAL A 232 10.40 9.40 9.02
CA VAL A 232 9.62 9.80 7.84
C VAL A 232 10.32 9.29 6.59
N GLN A 233 9.89 8.11 6.14
CA GLN A 233 10.17 7.62 4.80
C GLN A 233 8.87 7.51 4.02
N LEU A 234 8.93 7.81 2.73
CA LEU A 234 7.78 7.63 1.85
C LEU A 234 7.62 6.15 1.50
N SER A 235 6.80 5.45 2.27
CA SER A 235 6.35 4.10 1.96
C SER A 235 5.27 4.11 0.89
N ASP A 236 5.66 4.17 -0.39
CA ASP A 236 4.85 3.48 -1.41
C ASP A 236 4.90 1.97 -1.10
N HIS A 237 3.76 1.32 -0.96
CA HIS A 237 3.70 -0.02 -0.33
C HIS A 237 4.20 -1.16 -1.24
N THR A 238 5.29 -1.83 -0.87
CA THR A 238 5.70 -3.13 -1.45
C THR A 238 6.87 -3.76 -0.66
N ALA A 239 6.58 -4.77 0.15
CA ALA A 239 7.56 -5.66 0.78
C ALA A 239 6.89 -7.00 1.16
N THR A 240 7.23 -8.09 0.45
CA THR A 240 6.76 -9.48 0.71
C THR A 240 7.75 -10.21 1.62
N GLY A 241 7.30 -10.97 2.60
CA GLY A 241 8.15 -11.45 3.71
C GLY A 241 7.59 -12.62 4.51
N ALA A 242 7.70 -13.83 3.95
CA ALA A 242 7.69 -15.08 4.71
C ALA A 242 9.10 -15.70 4.71
N ALA A 243 9.53 -16.26 5.84
CA ALA A 243 10.90 -16.74 6.04
C ALA A 243 11.09 -18.21 5.66
N ARG A 244 12.28 -18.60 5.18
CA ARG A 244 12.73 -20.00 5.17
C ARG A 244 14.13 -20.15 5.79
N LYS A 245 14.32 -21.30 6.44
CA LYS A 245 15.45 -21.62 7.32
C LYS A 245 16.78 -21.68 6.55
N GLY A 246 17.84 -21.18 7.18
CA GLY A 246 19.13 -20.99 6.54
C GLY A 246 19.95 -22.28 6.36
N LYS A 247 20.96 -22.16 5.49
CA LYS A 247 22.26 -22.83 5.67
C LYS A 247 23.29 -21.74 5.92
N SER A 248 24.30 -22.02 6.75
CA SER A 248 25.40 -21.09 6.99
C SER A 248 26.20 -20.86 5.70
N PHE A 249 26.58 -19.61 5.42
CA PHE A 249 27.48 -19.27 4.33
C PHE A 249 28.66 -18.44 4.84
N SER A 250 29.81 -18.57 4.19
CA SER A 250 31.10 -18.21 4.81
C SER A 250 31.42 -16.72 4.69
N ILE A 251 32.04 -16.18 5.74
CA ILE A 251 32.44 -14.76 5.90
C ILE A 251 33.35 -14.24 4.76
N LYS A 252 33.94 -15.13 3.96
CA LYS A 252 34.87 -14.79 2.87
C LYS A 252 34.29 -13.90 1.76
N GLU A 253 32.98 -13.96 1.50
CA GLU A 253 32.33 -13.14 0.46
C GLU A 253 32.24 -11.64 0.87
N CYS A 254 32.30 -11.34 2.17
CA CYS A 254 32.24 -9.97 2.68
C CYS A 254 33.55 -9.17 2.44
N ALA A 255 34.65 -9.86 2.12
CA ALA A 255 35.95 -9.23 1.90
C ALA A 255 35.97 -8.30 0.68
N ILE A 256 35.15 -8.56 -0.35
CA ILE A 256 35.16 -7.80 -1.62
C ILE A 256 34.62 -6.36 -1.40
N SER A 257 33.53 -6.20 -0.65
CA SER A 257 32.97 -4.88 -0.34
C SER A 257 33.91 -4.03 0.53
N ILE A 258 34.62 -4.67 1.47
CA ILE A 258 35.61 -4.01 2.32
C ILE A 258 36.86 -3.63 1.50
N ALA A 259 37.33 -4.51 0.61
CA ALA A 259 38.45 -4.23 -0.29
C ALA A 259 38.15 -3.07 -1.26
N LEU A 260 36.93 -2.97 -1.78
CA LEU A 260 36.50 -1.82 -2.59
C LEU A 260 36.48 -0.51 -1.79
N ALA A 261 36.01 -0.54 -0.54
CA ALA A 261 36.03 0.62 0.34
C ALA A 261 37.46 1.07 0.71
N VAL A 262 38.40 0.15 0.89
CA VAL A 262 39.81 0.46 1.15
C VAL A 262 40.55 0.92 -0.11
N GLY A 263 40.29 0.29 -1.27
CA GLY A 263 40.91 0.67 -2.55
C GLY A 263 40.58 2.08 -3.02
N LEU A 264 39.41 2.61 -2.63
CA LEU A 264 39.03 4.01 -2.85
C LEU A 264 39.78 5.02 -1.94
N VAL A 265 40.46 4.55 -0.89
CA VAL A 265 41.24 5.40 0.03
C VAL A 265 42.73 5.42 -0.31
N THR A 266 43.26 4.38 -0.98
CA THR A 266 44.69 4.25 -1.32
C THR A 266 44.90 3.83 -2.77
N GLY A 267 45.00 4.79 -3.69
CA GLY A 267 45.16 4.51 -5.13
C GLY A 267 46.59 4.19 -5.56
N VAL A 268 46.82 2.94 -6.01
CA VAL A 268 47.93 2.49 -6.89
C VAL A 268 47.52 1.13 -7.53
N PRO A 269 48.01 0.75 -8.73
CA PRO A 269 47.31 -0.24 -9.60
C PRO A 269 47.93 -1.65 -9.69
N ALA A 270 47.41 -2.47 -10.62
CA ALA A 270 47.86 -3.81 -11.10
C ALA A 270 47.34 -5.04 -10.30
N LEU A 271 47.14 -6.26 -10.87
CA LEU A 271 47.25 -6.76 -12.26
C LEU A 271 46.23 -7.93 -12.53
N ASP A 272 46.26 -8.52 -13.72
CA ASP A 272 45.40 -9.58 -14.27
C ASP A 272 45.32 -10.92 -13.50
N TRP A 273 44.17 -11.62 -13.62
CA TRP A 273 44.10 -12.88 -14.40
C TRP A 273 42.64 -13.24 -14.81
N CYS A 274 42.48 -14.28 -15.63
CA CYS A 274 41.21 -14.78 -16.18
C CYS A 274 40.95 -16.25 -15.66
N SER A 275 40.05 -17.13 -16.10
CA SER A 275 39.13 -17.20 -17.25
C SER A 275 37.92 -18.10 -16.94
N ASN A 276 36.94 -18.12 -17.87
CA ASN A 276 36.07 -19.27 -18.20
C ASN A 276 35.22 -19.95 -17.10
N ALA A 277 33.91 -19.70 -17.18
CA ALA A 277 32.89 -20.73 -16.93
C ALA A 277 31.72 -20.56 -17.92
N TYR A 278 31.74 -21.30 -19.04
CA TYR A 278 30.59 -21.39 -19.94
C TYR A 278 29.56 -22.36 -19.35
N ALA A 279 28.32 -21.88 -19.17
CA ALA A 279 27.15 -22.72 -18.93
C ALA A 279 25.98 -22.18 -19.77
N ALA A 280 25.63 -22.89 -20.84
CA ALA A 280 24.58 -22.48 -21.77
C ALA A 280 23.23 -23.09 -21.39
N ALA A 281 22.19 -22.25 -21.21
CA ALA A 281 20.80 -22.67 -21.17
C ALA A 281 19.85 -21.50 -21.50
N ASN A 282 19.42 -21.44 -22.77
CA ASN A 282 18.24 -20.81 -23.39
C ASN A 282 17.55 -19.57 -22.77
N PRO A 283 17.05 -18.63 -23.62
CA PRO A 283 16.32 -17.46 -23.15
C PRO A 283 14.93 -17.83 -22.61
N VAL A 284 14.76 -17.79 -21.29
CA VAL A 284 13.44 -17.63 -20.68
C VAL A 284 13.07 -16.15 -20.80
N VAL A 285 12.12 -15.85 -21.69
CA VAL A 285 11.53 -14.51 -21.85
C VAL A 285 11.03 -14.05 -20.47
N PRO A 286 11.33 -12.81 -20.02
CA PRO A 286 10.97 -12.35 -18.69
C PRO A 286 9.46 -12.10 -18.59
N ASP A 287 8.70 -13.15 -18.33
CA ASP A 287 7.25 -13.08 -18.24
C ASP A 287 6.82 -12.22 -17.04
N LEU A 288 6.11 -11.14 -17.36
CA LEU A 288 6.03 -9.95 -16.52
C LEU A 288 5.30 -10.27 -15.20
N ALA A 289 5.64 -9.55 -14.13
CA ALA A 289 4.84 -9.52 -12.92
C ALA A 289 3.57 -8.68 -13.13
N VAL A 290 2.66 -9.19 -13.99
CA VAL A 290 1.29 -8.72 -14.15
C VAL A 290 0.62 -8.62 -12.79
N LEU A 291 -0.14 -7.55 -12.57
CA LEU A 291 -0.78 -7.25 -11.29
C LEU A 291 -1.82 -8.32 -10.93
N ILE A 292 -1.89 -8.71 -9.65
CA ILE A 292 -3.15 -9.24 -9.09
C ILE A 292 -4.10 -8.04 -8.90
N SER A 293 -4.67 -7.58 -10.00
CA SER A 293 -5.82 -6.68 -10.00
C SER A 293 -6.50 -6.71 -11.37
N GLY A 294 -7.64 -7.41 -11.45
CA GLY A 294 -8.69 -6.98 -12.38
C GLY A 294 -9.13 -5.53 -12.05
N PRO A 295 -9.96 -4.89 -12.90
CA PRO A 295 -10.50 -3.57 -12.62
C PRO A 295 -11.09 -3.48 -11.20
N PRO A 296 -10.87 -2.38 -10.46
CA PRO A 296 -11.18 -2.32 -9.04
C PRO A 296 -12.69 -2.46 -8.85
N ILE A 297 -13.12 -3.60 -8.32
CA ILE A 297 -14.54 -3.95 -8.22
C ILE A 297 -15.20 -3.01 -7.21
N LYS A 298 -16.04 -2.10 -7.70
CA LYS A 298 -16.60 -1.01 -6.86
C LYS A 298 -17.86 -1.40 -6.10
N ASP A 299 -18.57 -2.42 -6.56
CA ASP A 299 -19.76 -2.98 -5.89
C ASP A 299 -19.35 -4.18 -5.01
N PRO A 300 -19.51 -4.12 -3.67
CA PRO A 300 -19.32 -5.29 -2.82
C PRO A 300 -20.35 -6.39 -3.11
N GLY A 301 -21.50 -6.08 -3.71
CA GLY A 301 -22.46 -7.07 -4.20
C GLY A 301 -21.91 -7.95 -5.32
N ALA A 302 -21.09 -7.39 -6.22
CA ALA A 302 -20.43 -8.13 -7.29
C ALA A 302 -19.44 -9.16 -6.73
N LEU A 303 -18.64 -8.76 -5.72
CA LEU A 303 -17.76 -9.70 -5.04
C LEU A 303 -18.54 -10.84 -4.36
N LEU A 304 -19.66 -10.53 -3.69
CA LEU A 304 -20.53 -11.56 -3.10
C LEU A 304 -21.15 -12.48 -4.17
N ARG A 305 -21.51 -11.98 -5.36
CA ARG A 305 -21.94 -12.83 -6.49
C ARG A 305 -20.82 -13.77 -6.94
N TYR A 306 -19.64 -13.24 -7.31
CA TYR A 306 -18.52 -14.08 -7.78
C TYR A 306 -17.94 -15.04 -6.72
N ALA A 307 -18.11 -14.74 -5.43
CA ALA A 307 -17.70 -15.63 -4.34
C ALA A 307 -18.59 -16.88 -4.17
N LEU A 308 -19.79 -16.92 -4.76
CA LEU A 308 -20.70 -18.07 -4.60
C LEU A 308 -20.10 -19.36 -5.22
N PRO A 309 -20.20 -20.51 -4.54
CA PRO A 309 -19.58 -21.77 -4.95
C PRO A 309 -20.36 -22.47 -6.09
N ILE A 310 -20.58 -21.77 -7.20
CA ILE A 310 -21.38 -22.23 -8.34
C ILE A 310 -20.56 -22.24 -9.65
N ASP A 311 -20.80 -23.23 -10.51
CA ASP A 311 -20.25 -23.30 -11.88
C ASP A 311 -21.40 -23.31 -12.90
N ASN A 312 -22.08 -22.18 -13.01
CA ASN A 312 -23.14 -21.96 -14.00
C ASN A 312 -22.80 -20.77 -14.88
N LYS A 313 -22.28 -21.03 -16.09
CA LYS A 313 -21.85 -19.98 -17.02
C LYS A 313 -23.01 -19.14 -17.55
N ALA A 314 -24.20 -19.74 -17.68
CA ALA A 314 -25.37 -19.05 -18.23
C ALA A 314 -25.83 -17.88 -17.35
N ILE A 315 -25.85 -18.03 -16.02
CA ILE A 315 -26.20 -16.90 -15.13
C ILE A 315 -25.09 -15.84 -15.08
N ARG A 316 -23.81 -16.23 -15.16
CA ARG A 316 -22.67 -15.29 -15.25
C ARG A 316 -22.69 -14.45 -16.55
N GLU A 317 -23.15 -15.02 -17.66
CA GLU A 317 -23.36 -14.29 -18.93
C GLU A 317 -24.53 -13.28 -18.86
N VAL A 318 -25.47 -13.44 -17.92
CA VAL A 318 -26.50 -12.44 -17.60
C VAL A 318 -25.99 -11.39 -16.61
N GLN A 319 -25.25 -11.81 -15.58
CA GLN A 319 -24.64 -10.93 -14.58
C GLN A 319 -23.69 -9.91 -15.23
N LYS A 320 -22.76 -10.38 -16.07
CA LYS A 320 -21.62 -9.55 -16.49
C LYS A 320 -22.02 -8.28 -17.26
N PRO A 321 -22.91 -8.31 -18.28
CA PRO A 321 -23.35 -7.09 -18.94
C PRO A 321 -24.16 -6.17 -18.01
N LEU A 322 -24.95 -6.75 -17.09
CA LEU A 322 -25.68 -5.96 -16.09
C LEU A 322 -24.76 -5.22 -15.12
N GLU A 323 -23.56 -5.73 -14.82
CA GLU A 323 -22.54 -5.01 -14.05
C GLU A 323 -21.85 -3.91 -14.87
N ASP A 324 -21.57 -4.18 -16.15
CA ASP A 324 -20.89 -3.24 -17.06
C ASP A 324 -21.72 -1.97 -17.36
N ILE A 325 -23.02 -1.96 -17.05
CA ILE A 325 -23.87 -0.76 -17.05
C ILE A 325 -23.29 0.36 -16.15
N THR A 326 -22.64 0.01 -15.03
CA THR A 326 -21.99 1.01 -14.15
C THR A 326 -20.79 1.69 -14.82
N GLU A 327 -20.10 1.01 -15.73
CA GLU A 327 -19.04 1.61 -16.55
C GLU A 327 -19.64 2.47 -17.68
N SER A 328 -20.71 2.01 -18.33
CA SER A 328 -21.46 2.79 -19.34
C SER A 328 -21.97 4.13 -18.81
N LEU A 329 -22.45 4.18 -17.56
CA LEU A 329 -22.98 5.40 -16.92
C LEU A 329 -21.92 6.49 -16.66
N LYS A 330 -20.62 6.19 -16.79
CA LYS A 330 -19.53 7.18 -16.72
C LYS A 330 -19.39 8.03 -17.99
N VAL A 331 -19.95 7.56 -19.11
CA VAL A 331 -19.97 8.34 -20.35
C VAL A 331 -20.85 9.59 -20.14
N ALA A 332 -20.38 10.74 -20.61
CA ALA A 332 -21.11 12.00 -20.44
C ALA A 332 -22.32 12.08 -21.37
N GLY A 333 -23.48 12.45 -20.80
CA GLY A 333 -24.71 12.71 -21.55
C GLY A 333 -25.39 11.45 -22.12
N VAL A 334 -26.28 11.68 -23.09
CA VAL A 334 -27.21 10.66 -23.64
C VAL A 334 -26.49 9.44 -24.23
N LYS A 335 -25.24 9.58 -24.71
CA LYS A 335 -24.43 8.48 -25.26
C LYS A 335 -24.13 7.36 -24.26
N ALA A 336 -24.28 7.59 -22.95
CA ALA A 336 -24.25 6.52 -21.95
C ALA A 336 -25.36 5.50 -22.19
N LEU A 337 -26.57 5.96 -22.49
CA LEU A 337 -27.78 5.15 -22.60
C LEU A 337 -27.71 4.17 -23.77
N ASP A 338 -27.13 4.58 -24.91
CA ASP A 338 -26.93 3.70 -26.08
C ASP A 338 -25.95 2.53 -25.77
N SER A 339 -25.12 2.67 -24.73
CA SER A 339 -24.28 1.59 -24.19
C SER A 339 -25.01 0.75 -23.13
N VAL A 340 -25.87 1.36 -22.31
CA VAL A 340 -26.74 0.63 -21.36
C VAL A 340 -27.73 -0.25 -22.12
N GLU A 341 -28.35 0.25 -23.18
CA GLU A 341 -29.24 -0.47 -24.10
C GLU A 341 -28.58 -1.72 -24.68
N ARG A 342 -27.31 -1.60 -25.08
CA ARG A 342 -26.49 -2.70 -25.61
C ARG A 342 -26.25 -3.79 -24.57
N ASN A 343 -25.82 -3.40 -23.37
CA ASN A 343 -25.56 -4.33 -22.27
C ASN A 343 -26.84 -5.03 -21.82
N LEU A 344 -27.95 -4.29 -21.74
CA LEU A 344 -29.28 -4.81 -21.41
C LEU A 344 -29.76 -5.84 -22.45
N ARG A 345 -29.63 -5.53 -23.76
CA ARG A 345 -29.94 -6.49 -24.84
C ARG A 345 -29.04 -7.73 -24.78
N GLN A 346 -27.76 -7.59 -24.44
CA GLN A 346 -26.86 -8.72 -24.29
C GLN A 346 -27.28 -9.63 -23.12
N ALA A 347 -27.53 -9.07 -21.93
CA ALA A 347 -28.00 -9.85 -20.78
C ALA A 347 -29.38 -10.47 -21.02
N SER A 348 -30.31 -9.76 -21.66
CA SER A 348 -31.66 -10.24 -21.97
C SER A 348 -31.63 -11.43 -22.95
N ARG A 349 -30.75 -11.34 -23.96
CA ARG A 349 -30.47 -12.44 -24.88
C ARG A 349 -29.83 -13.64 -24.17
N ALA A 350 -28.81 -13.41 -23.33
CA ALA A 350 -28.15 -14.46 -22.55
C ALA A 350 -29.16 -15.17 -21.64
N LEU A 351 -30.05 -14.43 -20.97
CA LEU A 351 -31.09 -14.98 -20.12
C LEU A 351 -32.08 -15.83 -20.92
N THR A 352 -32.55 -15.33 -22.06
CA THR A 352 -33.49 -16.04 -22.94
C THR A 352 -32.89 -17.32 -23.52
N GLN A 353 -31.60 -17.30 -23.89
CA GLN A 353 -30.89 -18.47 -24.43
C GLN A 353 -30.47 -19.47 -23.34
N GLY A 354 -30.15 -18.99 -22.14
CA GLY A 354 -29.62 -19.78 -21.03
C GLY A 354 -30.65 -20.27 -20.01
N LYS A 355 -31.92 -19.81 -20.06
CA LYS A 355 -32.93 -20.01 -19.00
C LYS A 355 -33.07 -21.46 -18.53
N SER A 356 -33.04 -22.43 -19.44
CA SER A 356 -33.10 -23.86 -19.10
C SER A 356 -31.90 -24.32 -18.28
N VAL A 357 -30.68 -23.89 -18.64
CA VAL A 357 -29.42 -24.19 -17.95
C VAL A 357 -29.35 -23.49 -16.58
N VAL A 358 -29.92 -22.29 -16.46
CA VAL A 358 -30.05 -21.58 -15.19
C VAL A 358 -31.03 -22.33 -14.27
N VAL A 359 -32.23 -22.68 -14.74
CA VAL A 359 -33.24 -23.40 -13.94
C VAL A 359 -32.78 -24.82 -13.57
N SER A 360 -32.02 -25.52 -14.43
CA SER A 360 -31.43 -26.82 -14.08
C SER A 360 -30.28 -26.75 -13.08
N GLY A 361 -29.75 -25.56 -12.80
CA GLY A 361 -28.70 -25.34 -11.80
C GLY A 361 -29.22 -24.93 -10.41
N LEU A 362 -30.53 -24.72 -10.25
CA LEU A 362 -31.15 -24.39 -8.96
C LEU A 362 -31.20 -25.62 -8.05
N ALA A 363 -30.92 -25.43 -6.76
CA ALA A 363 -31.13 -26.46 -5.74
C ALA A 363 -32.63 -26.80 -5.65
N GLU A 364 -32.98 -28.10 -5.63
CA GLU A 364 -34.39 -28.55 -5.73
C GLU A 364 -35.28 -27.95 -4.62
N SER A 365 -34.71 -27.72 -3.44
CA SER A 365 -35.35 -27.11 -2.27
C SER A 365 -35.63 -25.60 -2.39
N LYS A 366 -34.99 -24.90 -3.34
CA LYS A 366 -35.09 -23.44 -3.56
C LYS A 366 -35.64 -23.07 -4.94
N LYS A 367 -35.86 -24.07 -5.79
CA LYS A 367 -36.17 -23.98 -7.22
C LYS A 367 -37.37 -23.09 -7.56
N GLU A 368 -38.41 -23.10 -6.72
CA GLU A 368 -39.59 -22.25 -6.88
C GLU A 368 -39.25 -20.75 -6.73
N HIS A 369 -38.52 -20.40 -5.67
CA HIS A 369 -38.05 -19.02 -5.42
C HIS A 369 -37.07 -18.55 -6.51
N GLY A 370 -36.12 -19.41 -6.92
CA GLY A 370 -35.20 -19.10 -8.02
C GLY A 370 -35.92 -18.84 -9.34
N VAL A 371 -37.00 -19.56 -9.65
CA VAL A 371 -37.86 -19.31 -10.82
C VAL A 371 -38.66 -18.01 -10.66
N GLU A 372 -39.15 -17.68 -9.46
CA GLU A 372 -39.82 -16.41 -9.17
C GLU A 372 -38.86 -15.21 -9.35
N LEU A 373 -37.62 -15.32 -8.88
CA LEU A 373 -36.57 -14.31 -9.09
C LEU A 373 -36.19 -14.15 -10.56
N LEU A 374 -36.16 -15.23 -11.35
CA LEU A 374 -35.96 -15.15 -12.80
C LEU A 374 -37.11 -14.42 -13.50
N ALA A 375 -38.36 -14.62 -13.07
CA ALA A 375 -39.50 -13.87 -13.60
C ALA A 375 -39.43 -12.37 -13.24
N LYS A 376 -39.02 -12.03 -12.01
CA LYS A 376 -38.77 -10.64 -11.57
C LYS A 376 -37.63 -9.99 -12.37
N LEU A 377 -36.56 -10.74 -12.66
CA LEU A 377 -35.45 -10.29 -13.52
C LEU A 377 -35.93 -10.01 -14.96
N GLU A 378 -36.71 -10.92 -15.57
CA GLU A 378 -37.26 -10.72 -16.92
C GLU A 378 -38.25 -9.55 -17.01
N ALA A 379 -39.01 -9.27 -15.96
CA ALA A 379 -39.88 -8.10 -15.87
C ALA A 379 -39.05 -6.80 -15.71
N GLY A 380 -38.18 -6.75 -14.70
CA GLY A 380 -37.36 -5.59 -14.40
C GLY A 380 -36.37 -5.21 -15.51
N MET A 381 -35.96 -6.15 -16.35
CA MET A 381 -35.17 -5.87 -17.57
C MET A 381 -35.98 -5.16 -18.65
N LYS A 382 -37.30 -5.40 -18.76
CA LYS A 382 -38.20 -4.65 -19.66
C LYS A 382 -38.45 -3.25 -19.11
N GLU A 383 -38.62 -3.10 -17.80
CA GLU A 383 -38.72 -1.80 -17.13
C GLU A 383 -37.43 -0.98 -17.31
N LEU A 384 -36.26 -1.60 -17.21
CA LEU A 384 -34.99 -0.93 -17.52
C LEU A 384 -34.84 -0.57 -19.01
N GLN A 385 -35.46 -1.34 -19.91
CA GLN A 385 -35.50 -0.96 -21.33
C GLN A 385 -36.37 0.30 -21.51
N GLN A 386 -37.54 0.37 -20.89
CA GLN A 386 -38.41 1.55 -20.94
C GLN A 386 -37.69 2.79 -20.38
N ILE A 387 -37.03 2.69 -19.22
CA ILE A 387 -36.22 3.76 -18.62
C ILE A 387 -35.14 4.29 -19.60
N VAL A 388 -34.52 3.40 -20.37
CA VAL A 388 -33.49 3.75 -21.36
C VAL A 388 -34.10 4.38 -22.62
N GLU A 389 -35.28 3.94 -23.06
CA GLU A 389 -36.03 4.51 -24.18
C GLU A 389 -36.62 5.90 -23.86
N ASP A 390 -37.14 6.08 -22.65
CA ASP A 390 -37.61 7.36 -22.06
C ASP A 390 -36.45 8.34 -21.76
N ARG A 391 -35.20 7.86 -21.87
CA ARG A 391 -33.94 8.57 -21.63
C ARG A 391 -33.70 9.04 -20.18
N ASP A 392 -34.37 8.46 -19.18
CA ASP A 392 -34.09 8.72 -17.76
C ASP A 392 -32.80 8.00 -17.32
N ARG A 393 -31.68 8.73 -17.42
CA ARG A 393 -30.37 8.26 -16.98
C ARG A 393 -30.26 8.04 -15.46
N ASP A 394 -31.01 8.76 -14.64
CA ASP A 394 -30.83 8.75 -13.20
C ASP A 394 -31.57 7.58 -12.53
N ALA A 395 -32.68 7.11 -13.13
CA ALA A 395 -33.33 5.87 -12.73
C ALA A 395 -32.51 4.59 -13.06
N VAL A 396 -31.71 4.60 -14.14
CA VAL A 396 -30.90 3.43 -14.57
C VAL A 396 -30.09 2.83 -13.43
N ALA A 397 -29.39 3.65 -12.65
CA ALA A 397 -28.51 3.16 -11.58
C ALA A 397 -29.26 2.50 -10.42
N ALA A 398 -30.50 2.92 -10.16
CA ALA A 398 -31.35 2.29 -9.15
C ALA A 398 -31.86 0.94 -9.64
N LYS A 399 -32.39 0.89 -10.87
CA LYS A 399 -32.94 -0.35 -11.45
C LYS A 399 -31.85 -1.37 -11.78
N GLN A 400 -30.69 -0.96 -12.26
CA GLN A 400 -29.51 -1.82 -12.42
C GLN A 400 -29.19 -2.59 -11.12
N LYS A 401 -29.21 -1.90 -9.97
CA LYS A 401 -28.94 -2.53 -8.68
C LYS A 401 -30.01 -3.55 -8.29
N GLU A 402 -31.28 -3.26 -8.55
CA GLU A 402 -32.41 -4.18 -8.31
C GLU A 402 -32.23 -5.50 -9.10
N LEU A 403 -31.92 -5.41 -10.39
CA LEU A 403 -31.68 -6.59 -11.24
C LEU A 403 -30.48 -7.41 -10.74
N LEU A 404 -29.40 -6.74 -10.30
CA LEU A 404 -28.23 -7.39 -9.71
C LEU A 404 -28.49 -8.00 -8.32
N GLN A 405 -29.59 -7.65 -7.65
CA GLN A 405 -30.09 -8.37 -6.48
C GLN A 405 -30.87 -9.63 -6.87
N TYR A 406 -31.71 -9.59 -7.91
CA TYR A 406 -32.39 -10.78 -8.43
C TYR A 406 -31.40 -11.82 -8.98
N VAL A 407 -30.39 -11.38 -9.74
CA VAL A 407 -29.28 -12.25 -10.18
C VAL A 407 -28.57 -12.88 -8.96
N GLY A 408 -28.24 -12.09 -7.94
CA GLY A 408 -27.58 -12.61 -6.73
C GLY A 408 -28.41 -13.64 -5.97
N GLY A 409 -29.74 -13.43 -5.86
CA GLY A 409 -30.64 -14.41 -5.24
C GLY A 409 -30.76 -15.71 -6.05
N VAL A 410 -30.85 -15.62 -7.38
CA VAL A 410 -30.83 -16.80 -8.27
C VAL A 410 -29.53 -17.60 -8.08
N GLU A 411 -28.39 -16.92 -7.94
CA GLU A 411 -27.10 -17.56 -7.69
C GLU A 411 -27.00 -18.17 -6.27
N GLU A 412 -27.63 -17.58 -5.25
CA GLU A 412 -27.76 -18.17 -3.91
C GLU A 412 -28.72 -19.37 -3.87
N ASP A 413 -29.71 -19.39 -4.77
CA ASP A 413 -30.63 -20.51 -4.96
C ASP A 413 -30.01 -21.68 -5.74
N MET A 414 -28.90 -21.47 -6.45
CA MET A 414 -28.09 -22.56 -7.04
C MET A 414 -27.20 -23.28 -6.02
N VAL A 415 -26.98 -22.72 -4.82
CA VAL A 415 -26.12 -23.36 -3.82
C VAL A 415 -26.89 -24.39 -3.02
N ASP A 416 -26.68 -25.67 -3.32
CA ASP A 416 -27.23 -26.80 -2.54
C ASP A 416 -26.27 -27.18 -1.40
N GLY A 417 -26.68 -26.86 -0.17
CA GLY A 417 -25.89 -27.14 1.04
C GLY A 417 -24.58 -26.35 1.18
N PHE A 418 -23.61 -26.94 1.88
CA PHE A 418 -22.29 -26.35 2.13
C PHE A 418 -21.20 -27.18 1.39
N PRO A 419 -20.32 -26.54 0.58
CA PRO A 419 -19.63 -27.23 -0.51
C PRO A 419 -18.45 -28.14 -0.14
N TYR A 420 -18.00 -28.17 1.12
CA TYR A 420 -16.89 -29.00 1.58
C TYR A 420 -16.97 -29.31 3.09
N GLN A 421 -16.11 -30.21 3.58
CA GLN A 421 -15.94 -30.42 5.02
C GLN A 421 -14.80 -29.53 5.56
N VAL A 422 -15.04 -28.87 6.69
CA VAL A 422 -14.02 -28.09 7.41
C VAL A 422 -13.05 -29.07 8.10
N PRO A 423 -11.71 -28.81 8.11
CA PRO A 423 -10.74 -29.69 8.77
C PRO A 423 -11.10 -29.98 10.23
N GLU A 424 -10.84 -31.21 10.69
CA GLU A 424 -11.20 -31.69 12.04
C GLU A 424 -10.69 -30.77 13.15
N GLU A 425 -9.50 -30.19 12.99
CA GLU A 425 -8.87 -29.20 13.88
C GLU A 425 -9.70 -27.92 14.12
N TYR A 426 -10.68 -27.61 13.27
CA TYR A 426 -11.59 -26.47 13.43
C TYR A 426 -13.07 -26.87 13.55
N GLN A 427 -13.42 -28.16 13.51
CA GLN A 427 -14.82 -28.60 13.59
C GLN A 427 -15.48 -28.32 14.96
N SER A 428 -14.68 -28.11 16.01
CA SER A 428 -15.13 -27.71 17.35
C SER A 428 -15.25 -26.19 17.54
N MET A 429 -14.87 -25.39 16.55
CA MET A 429 -15.03 -23.93 16.58
C MET A 429 -16.42 -23.52 16.06
N PRO A 430 -16.91 -22.29 16.33
CA PRO A 430 -18.09 -21.75 15.68
C PRO A 430 -17.90 -21.66 14.15
N LEU A 431 -18.82 -22.25 13.36
CA LEU A 431 -18.75 -22.31 11.90
C LEU A 431 -20.00 -21.70 11.25
N LEU A 432 -19.81 -20.73 10.34
CA LEU A 432 -20.88 -20.24 9.47
C LEU A 432 -20.92 -21.08 8.17
N LYS A 433 -21.84 -22.05 8.09
CA LYS A 433 -22.01 -22.90 6.90
C LYS A 433 -22.98 -22.31 5.88
N GLY A 434 -22.75 -21.07 5.45
CA GLY A 434 -23.61 -20.35 4.51
C GLY A 434 -23.34 -18.86 4.50
N ARG A 435 -24.42 -18.06 4.46
CA ARG A 435 -24.37 -16.60 4.67
C ARG A 435 -25.22 -16.18 5.87
N ALA A 436 -24.78 -15.15 6.58
CA ALA A 436 -25.53 -14.49 7.64
C ALA A 436 -25.56 -12.98 7.39
N THR A 437 -26.56 -12.29 7.94
CA THR A 437 -26.65 -10.82 7.90
C THR A 437 -26.72 -10.27 9.32
N VAL A 438 -25.89 -9.27 9.62
CA VAL A 438 -25.80 -8.56 10.90
C VAL A 438 -26.09 -7.07 10.65
N ASP A 439 -26.71 -6.40 11.61
CA ASP A 439 -26.89 -4.94 11.59
C ASP A 439 -26.04 -4.30 12.69
N MET A 440 -24.94 -3.65 12.30
CA MET A 440 -24.07 -2.92 13.23
C MET A 440 -24.60 -1.49 13.38
N LYS A 441 -25.25 -1.20 14.53
CA LYS A 441 -25.65 0.15 14.89
C LYS A 441 -24.48 0.92 15.52
N VAL A 442 -24.07 2.02 14.91
CA VAL A 442 -23.03 2.92 15.40
C VAL A 442 -23.65 4.25 15.80
N LYS A 443 -23.43 4.66 17.05
CA LYS A 443 -23.77 5.99 17.55
C LYS A 443 -22.67 6.98 17.17
N VAL A 444 -23.04 8.09 16.54
CA VAL A 444 -22.11 9.14 16.11
C VAL A 444 -22.14 10.28 17.13
N LYS A 445 -21.01 10.50 17.80
CA LYS A 445 -20.82 11.67 18.68
C LYS A 445 -20.60 12.93 17.83
N ASP A 446 -21.00 14.08 18.36
CA ASP A 446 -20.64 15.43 17.87
C ASP A 446 -20.99 15.76 16.40
N ASN A 447 -22.00 15.09 15.82
CA ASN A 447 -22.51 15.38 14.48
C ASN A 447 -23.96 15.92 14.54
N PRO A 448 -24.23 17.17 14.12
CA PRO A 448 -25.56 17.78 14.22
C PRO A 448 -26.58 17.27 13.18
N SER A 449 -26.17 16.42 12.24
CA SER A 449 -27.01 15.91 11.14
C SER A 449 -27.16 14.38 11.13
N LEU A 450 -26.47 13.65 12.02
CA LEU A 450 -26.52 12.20 12.12
C LEU A 450 -26.16 11.75 13.54
N SER A 451 -27.15 11.28 14.31
CA SER A 451 -26.96 10.77 15.67
C SER A 451 -26.63 9.27 15.72
N ASP A 452 -27.30 8.48 14.87
CA ASP A 452 -27.14 7.04 14.75
C ASP A 452 -27.01 6.67 13.26
N CYS A 453 -26.17 5.68 12.95
CA CYS A 453 -26.11 5.01 11.65
C CYS A 453 -26.24 3.49 11.84
N VAL A 454 -26.91 2.80 10.92
CA VAL A 454 -26.92 1.33 10.86
C VAL A 454 -26.18 0.90 9.61
N PHE A 455 -25.17 0.05 9.78
CA PHE A 455 -24.46 -0.62 8.70
C PHE A 455 -24.96 -2.07 8.60
N ARG A 456 -25.61 -2.41 7.49
CA ARG A 456 -25.92 -3.81 7.18
C ARG A 456 -24.67 -4.54 6.69
N ILE A 457 -24.42 -5.70 7.27
CA ILE A 457 -23.21 -6.51 7.15
C ILE A 457 -23.63 -7.90 6.67
N VAL A 458 -23.08 -8.39 5.56
CA VAL A 458 -23.30 -9.77 5.07
C VAL A 458 -22.01 -10.54 5.26
N LEU A 459 -22.09 -11.75 5.78
CA LEU A 459 -20.93 -12.58 6.14
C LEU A 459 -20.87 -13.79 5.22
N ASP A 460 -19.77 -13.95 4.48
CA ASP A 460 -19.57 -15.08 3.58
C ASP A 460 -18.85 -16.25 4.26
N GLY A 461 -19.61 -17.18 4.80
CA GLY A 461 -19.11 -18.43 5.37
C GLY A 461 -18.73 -19.49 4.32
N TYR A 462 -19.21 -19.37 3.07
CA TYR A 462 -18.84 -20.30 1.99
C TYR A 462 -17.33 -20.32 1.72
N ASN A 463 -16.64 -19.17 1.87
CA ASN A 463 -15.21 -19.05 1.61
C ASN A 463 -14.35 -18.72 2.85
N ALA A 464 -14.98 -18.48 4.01
CA ALA A 464 -14.33 -18.20 5.30
C ALA A 464 -15.18 -18.70 6.51
N PRO A 465 -15.48 -20.02 6.60
CA PRO A 465 -16.46 -20.56 7.54
C PRO A 465 -16.10 -20.38 9.02
N VAL A 466 -14.82 -20.51 9.39
CA VAL A 466 -14.37 -20.42 10.79
C VAL A 466 -14.25 -18.95 11.21
N THR A 467 -13.75 -18.07 10.33
CA THR A 467 -13.62 -16.62 10.60
C THR A 467 -15.00 -15.97 10.70
N ALA A 468 -15.90 -16.27 9.75
CA ALA A 468 -17.26 -15.74 9.78
C ALA A 468 -18.09 -16.36 10.92
N GLY A 469 -17.93 -17.66 11.20
CA GLY A 469 -18.56 -18.33 12.34
C GLY A 469 -18.14 -17.73 13.68
N ASN A 470 -16.84 -17.49 13.88
CA ASN A 470 -16.33 -16.82 15.08
C ASN A 470 -16.85 -15.37 15.22
N PHE A 471 -17.03 -14.63 14.12
CA PHE A 471 -17.65 -13.29 14.21
C PHE A 471 -19.13 -13.37 14.62
N VAL A 472 -19.91 -14.31 14.09
CA VAL A 472 -21.31 -14.52 14.50
C VAL A 472 -21.40 -14.89 15.98
N ASP A 473 -20.61 -15.86 16.46
CA ASP A 473 -20.58 -16.25 17.88
C ASP A 473 -20.22 -15.07 18.82
N LEU A 474 -19.34 -14.17 18.39
CA LEU A 474 -19.02 -12.96 19.16
C LEU A 474 -20.14 -11.90 19.11
N VAL A 475 -20.88 -11.79 18.00
CA VAL A 475 -22.09 -10.95 17.92
C VAL A 475 -23.20 -11.50 18.82
N GLU A 476 -23.47 -12.81 18.79
CA GLU A 476 -24.47 -13.47 19.65
C GLU A 476 -24.13 -13.40 21.14
N ARG A 477 -22.84 -13.30 21.49
CA ARG A 477 -22.35 -13.04 22.86
C ARG A 477 -22.41 -11.57 23.28
N HIS A 478 -22.97 -10.68 22.46
CA HIS A 478 -22.96 -9.23 22.67
C HIS A 478 -21.55 -8.61 22.83
N PHE A 479 -20.50 -9.26 22.32
CA PHE A 479 -19.11 -8.86 22.59
C PHE A 479 -18.79 -7.44 22.11
N TYR A 480 -19.36 -7.01 20.98
CA TYR A 480 -19.12 -5.70 20.39
C TYR A 480 -20.04 -4.60 20.94
N ASP A 481 -21.04 -4.94 21.75
CA ASP A 481 -22.09 -4.01 22.15
C ASP A 481 -21.54 -2.96 23.13
N GLY A 482 -21.66 -1.69 22.74
CA GLY A 482 -21.11 -0.56 23.50
C GLY A 482 -19.62 -0.28 23.29
N MET A 483 -18.90 -1.06 22.48
CA MET A 483 -17.50 -0.77 22.15
C MET A 483 -17.34 0.58 21.41
N GLU A 484 -16.34 1.37 21.81
CA GLU A 484 -15.95 2.57 21.07
C GLU A 484 -15.15 2.20 19.80
N ILE A 485 -15.21 3.04 18.77
CA ILE A 485 -14.38 2.89 17.57
C ILE A 485 -12.96 3.37 17.88
N GLN A 486 -12.00 2.45 17.85
CA GLN A 486 -10.63 2.67 18.33
C GLN A 486 -9.75 3.40 17.31
N ARG A 487 -10.10 3.33 16.03
CA ARG A 487 -9.40 4.01 14.93
C ARG A 487 -10.35 4.29 13.78
N ALA A 488 -10.23 5.46 13.16
CA ALA A 488 -11.10 5.92 12.07
C ALA A 488 -10.36 6.84 11.09
N ASP A 489 -9.37 6.31 10.38
CA ASP A 489 -8.42 7.09 9.56
C ASP A 489 -8.95 7.41 8.14
N GLY A 490 -10.28 7.52 7.98
CA GLY A 490 -10.99 7.77 6.71
C GLY A 490 -10.94 6.63 5.67
N PHE A 491 -9.88 5.83 5.68
CA PHE A 491 -9.71 4.64 4.83
C PHE A 491 -9.92 3.32 5.60
N VAL A 492 -9.66 3.33 6.91
CA VAL A 492 -9.82 2.20 7.82
C VAL A 492 -10.61 2.63 9.05
N VAL A 493 -11.63 1.85 9.39
CA VAL A 493 -12.28 1.87 10.71
C VAL A 493 -11.94 0.57 11.44
N GLN A 494 -11.45 0.64 12.67
CA GLN A 494 -11.04 -0.51 13.48
C GLN A 494 -11.76 -0.53 14.84
N THR A 495 -12.21 -1.71 15.25
CA THR A 495 -12.86 -2.00 16.54
C THR A 495 -12.67 -3.47 16.92
N GLY A 496 -13.17 -3.90 18.08
CA GLY A 496 -13.17 -5.31 18.50
C GLY A 496 -12.05 -5.72 19.46
N ASP A 497 -11.30 -4.78 20.01
CA ASP A 497 -10.36 -5.04 21.12
C ASP A 497 -11.02 -4.57 22.44
N PRO A 498 -11.08 -5.39 23.50
CA PRO A 498 -11.71 -4.99 24.76
C PRO A 498 -10.82 -4.02 25.56
N GLU A 499 -11.41 -3.26 26.50
CA GLU A 499 -10.63 -2.41 27.40
C GLU A 499 -9.89 -3.25 28.47
N GLY A 500 -8.60 -2.98 28.66
CA GLY A 500 -7.77 -3.60 29.69
C GLY A 500 -6.56 -4.37 29.14
N PRO A 501 -5.94 -5.27 29.93
CA PRO A 501 -4.76 -6.04 29.52
C PRO A 501 -5.10 -7.32 28.71
N ALA A 502 -6.38 -7.56 28.40
CA ALA A 502 -6.83 -8.74 27.67
C ALA A 502 -6.73 -8.52 26.15
N GLU A 503 -5.73 -9.13 25.51
CA GLU A 503 -5.62 -9.12 24.04
C GLU A 503 -6.63 -10.14 23.45
N GLY A 504 -7.71 -9.64 22.84
CA GLY A 504 -8.74 -10.44 22.16
C GLY A 504 -9.82 -11.08 23.04
N PHE A 505 -10.65 -11.94 22.45
CA PHE A 505 -11.67 -12.72 23.17
C PHE A 505 -11.05 -13.90 23.94
N ILE A 506 -11.24 -13.91 25.25
CA ILE A 506 -10.89 -15.01 26.16
C ILE A 506 -12.14 -15.89 26.33
N ASP A 507 -12.00 -17.20 26.06
CA ASP A 507 -13.13 -18.12 26.15
C ASP A 507 -13.42 -18.51 27.63
N PRO A 508 -14.62 -18.22 28.18
CA PRO A 508 -14.94 -18.47 29.59
C PRO A 508 -14.86 -19.94 30.02
N SER A 509 -14.85 -20.89 29.08
CA SER A 509 -14.75 -22.32 29.37
C SER A 509 -13.31 -22.83 29.48
N THR A 510 -12.32 -22.07 29.00
CA THR A 510 -10.90 -22.49 28.94
C THR A 510 -9.90 -21.49 29.49
N GLU A 511 -10.35 -20.29 29.87
CA GLU A 511 -9.55 -19.15 30.35
C GLU A 511 -8.41 -18.73 29.39
N LYS A 512 -8.57 -19.00 28.09
CA LYS A 512 -7.56 -18.74 27.05
C LYS A 512 -8.12 -17.89 25.92
N THR A 513 -7.27 -17.05 25.33
CA THR A 513 -7.60 -16.34 24.09
C THR A 513 -7.89 -17.33 22.97
N ARG A 514 -9.05 -17.19 22.31
CA ARG A 514 -9.47 -18.10 21.24
C ARG A 514 -8.68 -17.84 19.95
N ALA A 515 -7.75 -18.72 19.60
CA ALA A 515 -7.03 -18.67 18.34
C ALA A 515 -7.89 -19.20 17.17
N ILE A 516 -7.88 -18.51 16.03
CA ILE A 516 -8.59 -18.86 14.78
C ILE A 516 -7.53 -18.98 13.67
N PRO A 517 -7.59 -19.93 12.72
CA PRO A 517 -6.66 -20.01 11.57
C PRO A 517 -6.85 -18.83 10.61
N LEU A 518 -5.80 -18.44 9.87
CA LEU A 518 -5.97 -17.58 8.67
C LEU A 518 -6.76 -18.37 7.61
N GLU A 519 -7.82 -17.82 7.05
CA GLU A 519 -8.59 -18.44 5.95
C GLU A 519 -8.44 -17.63 4.66
N ILE A 520 -8.05 -18.30 3.58
CA ILE A 520 -7.97 -17.70 2.23
C ILE A 520 -8.49 -18.71 1.20
N THR A 521 -9.58 -18.40 0.48
CA THR A 521 -10.01 -19.16 -0.70
C THR A 521 -9.56 -18.48 -2.00
N VAL A 522 -8.91 -19.24 -2.88
CA VAL A 522 -8.37 -18.80 -4.18
C VAL A 522 -9.35 -19.10 -5.32
N GLU A 523 -9.37 -18.28 -6.36
CA GLU A 523 -10.14 -18.55 -7.59
C GLU A 523 -9.63 -19.79 -8.32
N GLY A 524 -10.55 -20.65 -8.77
CA GLY A 524 -10.25 -21.99 -9.31
C GLY A 524 -10.14 -23.07 -8.23
N GLU A 525 -9.75 -22.73 -7.00
CA GLU A 525 -9.67 -23.70 -5.90
C GLU A 525 -11.05 -24.03 -5.31
N LYS A 526 -11.20 -25.28 -4.87
CA LYS A 526 -12.46 -25.77 -4.26
C LYS A 526 -12.51 -25.62 -2.74
N LEU A 527 -11.36 -25.47 -2.09
CA LEU A 527 -11.23 -25.40 -0.63
C LEU A 527 -10.53 -24.10 -0.19
N PRO A 528 -10.86 -23.54 0.98
CA PRO A 528 -10.00 -22.56 1.65
C PRO A 528 -8.68 -23.18 2.09
N PHE A 529 -7.60 -22.42 2.01
CA PHE A 529 -6.35 -22.68 2.73
C PHE A 529 -6.47 -22.15 4.16
N TYR A 530 -5.91 -22.91 5.11
CA TYR A 530 -5.93 -22.59 6.54
C TYR A 530 -4.51 -22.33 7.08
N GLY A 531 -4.35 -21.30 7.91
CA GLY A 531 -3.09 -20.93 8.59
C GLY A 531 -2.04 -20.25 7.70
N GLU A 532 -1.90 -20.70 6.45
CA GLU A 532 -0.89 -20.25 5.48
C GLU A 532 -1.31 -19.02 4.67
N THR A 533 -0.32 -18.23 4.26
CA THR A 533 -0.47 -17.11 3.32
C THR A 533 -0.28 -17.54 1.88
N LEU A 534 -0.78 -16.73 0.93
CA LEU A 534 -0.47 -16.89 -0.50
C LEU A 534 1.03 -16.83 -0.81
N GLU A 535 1.84 -16.21 0.06
CA GLU A 535 3.30 -16.16 -0.09
C GLU A 535 4.01 -17.45 0.32
N GLU A 536 3.45 -18.18 1.29
CA GLU A 536 3.94 -19.48 1.79
C GLU A 536 3.52 -20.63 0.85
N LEU A 537 2.28 -20.57 0.35
CA LEU A 537 1.72 -21.45 -0.69
C LEU A 537 2.38 -21.26 -2.08
N GLY A 538 3.18 -20.20 -2.26
CA GLY A 538 3.83 -19.86 -3.54
C GLY A 538 2.89 -19.23 -4.59
N LEU A 539 1.66 -18.92 -4.23
CA LEU A 539 0.57 -18.45 -5.09
C LEU A 539 0.64 -16.93 -5.36
N TYR A 540 1.83 -16.41 -5.71
CA TYR A 540 2.11 -14.97 -5.86
C TYR A 540 1.35 -14.22 -6.96
N LYS A 541 0.54 -14.91 -7.78
CA LYS A 541 -0.34 -14.34 -8.82
C LYS A 541 -1.82 -14.75 -8.65
N ALA A 542 -2.18 -15.43 -7.55
CA ALA A 542 -3.55 -15.91 -7.34
C ALA A 542 -4.50 -14.78 -6.92
N GLN A 543 -5.69 -14.73 -7.54
CA GLN A 543 -6.80 -13.91 -7.08
C GLN A 543 -7.61 -14.68 -6.03
N THR A 544 -8.01 -14.00 -4.95
CA THR A 544 -8.85 -14.57 -3.88
C THR A 544 -10.33 -14.35 -4.19
N LYS A 545 -11.19 -15.34 -3.92
CA LYS A 545 -12.65 -15.20 -4.07
C LYS A 545 -13.26 -14.12 -3.15
N LEU A 546 -12.60 -13.84 -2.02
CA LEU A 546 -12.91 -12.72 -1.11
C LEU A 546 -11.80 -11.65 -1.16
N PRO A 547 -11.72 -10.79 -2.20
CA PRO A 547 -10.66 -9.78 -2.29
C PRO A 547 -11.02 -8.52 -1.49
N PHE A 548 -10.12 -8.08 -0.62
CA PHE A 548 -10.22 -6.82 0.14
C PHE A 548 -9.86 -5.60 -0.74
N ASN A 549 -10.53 -5.48 -1.91
CA ASN A 549 -10.30 -4.40 -2.89
C ASN A 549 -11.55 -3.54 -3.18
N ALA A 550 -12.75 -3.96 -2.76
CA ALA A 550 -13.99 -3.19 -2.89
C ALA A 550 -14.29 -2.31 -1.66
N PHE A 551 -15.10 -1.27 -1.90
CA PHE A 551 -15.62 -0.38 -0.86
C PHE A 551 -16.59 -1.12 0.07
N GLY A 552 -16.50 -0.85 1.38
CA GLY A 552 -17.39 -1.43 2.40
C GLY A 552 -17.02 -2.84 2.89
N THR A 553 -16.01 -3.48 2.29
CA THR A 553 -15.52 -4.81 2.69
C THR A 553 -14.89 -4.78 4.09
N MET A 554 -14.96 -5.89 4.83
CA MET A 554 -14.28 -6.06 6.12
C MET A 554 -13.17 -7.09 5.99
N ALA A 555 -12.27 -7.06 6.94
CA ALA A 555 -11.50 -8.21 7.31
C ALA A 555 -11.37 -8.31 8.84
N MET A 556 -11.30 -9.53 9.36
CA MET A 556 -10.78 -9.77 10.70
C MET A 556 -9.26 -9.51 10.65
N ALA A 557 -8.74 -8.76 11.61
CA ALA A 557 -7.31 -8.47 11.69
C ALA A 557 -6.53 -9.74 12.07
N ARG A 558 -5.35 -9.93 11.48
CA ARG A 558 -4.40 -10.96 11.93
C ARG A 558 -3.39 -10.32 12.89
N ASP A 559 -3.65 -10.44 14.17
CA ASP A 559 -2.61 -10.41 15.19
C ASP A 559 -2.32 -11.85 15.64
N VAL A 560 -1.11 -12.11 16.13
CA VAL A 560 -0.71 -13.37 16.77
C VAL A 560 -1.40 -13.54 18.13
N ARG A 561 -2.00 -12.47 18.67
CA ARG A 561 -2.55 -12.41 20.03
C ARG A 561 -3.99 -11.94 20.18
N SER A 562 -4.64 -11.41 19.14
CA SER A 562 -6.02 -10.91 19.22
C SER A 562 -6.80 -11.31 17.97
N THR A 563 -7.95 -11.95 18.18
CA THR A 563 -8.80 -12.60 17.15
C THR A 563 -10.21 -12.01 17.07
N SER A 564 -10.49 -10.98 17.88
CA SER A 564 -11.76 -10.27 17.90
C SER A 564 -11.69 -8.89 17.25
N ARG A 565 -10.50 -8.42 16.80
CA ARG A 565 -10.30 -7.14 16.10
C ARG A 565 -10.71 -7.22 14.63
N PHE A 566 -11.45 -6.22 14.14
CA PHE A 566 -11.91 -6.12 12.74
C PHE A 566 -11.59 -4.76 12.13
N ILE A 567 -11.41 -4.77 10.80
CA ILE A 567 -10.98 -3.64 9.97
C ILE A 567 -11.98 -3.49 8.81
N PHE A 568 -12.63 -2.33 8.71
CA PHE A 568 -13.47 -1.95 7.56
C PHE A 568 -12.67 -1.19 6.50
N SER A 569 -12.91 -1.49 5.23
CA SER A 569 -12.41 -0.74 4.07
C SER A 569 -13.36 0.41 3.72
N ARG A 570 -12.90 1.65 3.95
CA ARG A 570 -13.35 2.89 3.29
C ARG A 570 -14.86 3.20 3.36
N LEU A 571 -15.31 3.62 4.54
CA LEU A 571 -16.68 4.11 4.81
C LEU A 571 -16.82 5.64 4.57
N ILE A 572 -16.78 6.11 3.31
CA ILE A 572 -16.95 7.54 3.00
C ILE A 572 -17.95 7.77 1.84
N ASN A 573 -18.82 8.77 2.05
CA ASN A 573 -19.73 9.35 1.06
C ASN A 573 -18.97 10.44 0.26
N SER A 574 -19.23 10.57 -1.04
CA SER A 574 -18.54 11.46 -2.02
C SER A 574 -17.10 11.04 -2.43
N GLU A 575 -16.63 11.64 -3.53
CA GLU A 575 -15.62 11.05 -4.42
C GLU A 575 -14.18 11.44 -4.07
N VAL A 576 -13.29 10.45 -3.93
CA VAL A 576 -11.82 10.64 -3.87
C VAL A 576 -11.13 9.52 -4.65
N GLU A 577 -9.97 9.84 -5.23
CA GLU A 577 -9.10 8.95 -6.03
C GLU A 577 -8.89 7.52 -5.51
N ILE A 578 -8.45 6.65 -6.41
CA ILE A 578 -8.13 5.24 -6.14
C ILE A 578 -6.62 5.11 -5.88
N LYS A 579 -6.25 4.87 -4.61
CA LYS A 579 -4.96 4.25 -4.28
C LYS A 579 -5.17 2.79 -3.91
N TRP A 580 -4.44 1.91 -4.59
CA TRP A 580 -4.49 0.46 -4.40
C TRP A 580 -3.68 0.03 -3.16
N PHE A 581 -4.18 -0.93 -2.40
CA PHE A 581 -3.46 -1.59 -1.31
C PHE A 581 -3.19 -3.09 -1.63
N PRO A 582 -2.34 -3.41 -2.61
CA PRO A 582 -2.18 -4.78 -3.14
C PRO A 582 -1.51 -5.78 -2.18
N ASN A 583 -1.17 -5.38 -0.96
CA ASN A 583 -0.49 -6.23 0.03
C ASN A 583 -1.39 -6.70 1.19
N PHE A 584 -2.58 -6.11 1.38
CA PHE A 584 -3.38 -6.35 2.59
C PHE A 584 -4.08 -7.72 2.62
N VAL A 585 -4.55 -8.21 1.46
CA VAL A 585 -5.23 -9.51 1.31
C VAL A 585 -4.33 -10.70 1.66
N GLY A 586 -3.01 -10.59 1.44
CA GLY A 586 -2.11 -11.75 1.41
C GLY A 586 -1.36 -12.08 2.70
N ARG A 587 -1.42 -11.25 3.76
CA ARG A 587 -0.59 -11.43 4.98
C ARG A 587 -1.29 -11.23 6.32
N ASN A 588 -1.96 -10.10 6.49
CA ASN A 588 -2.31 -9.56 7.82
C ASN A 588 -3.83 -9.47 8.08
N LEU A 589 -4.64 -10.10 7.24
CA LEU A 589 -6.10 -10.07 7.27
C LEU A 589 -6.69 -11.45 6.97
N ARG A 590 -7.90 -11.72 7.48
CA ARG A 590 -8.83 -12.68 6.85
C ARG A 590 -10.03 -11.92 6.32
N THR A 591 -10.26 -11.93 5.01
CA THR A 591 -11.31 -11.10 4.38
C THR A 591 -12.69 -11.67 4.66
N ILE A 592 -13.65 -10.80 5.03
CA ILE A 592 -15.08 -11.11 5.00
C ILE A 592 -15.77 -10.01 4.17
N LEU A 593 -16.31 -10.38 3.01
CA LEU A 593 -16.95 -9.41 2.12
C LEU A 593 -18.26 -8.89 2.68
N LEU A 594 -18.31 -7.62 3.09
CA LEU A 594 -19.55 -6.97 3.52
C LEU A 594 -19.97 -5.86 2.54
N PRO A 595 -21.28 -5.59 2.39
CA PRO A 595 -21.81 -4.44 1.67
C PRO A 595 -22.28 -3.33 2.64
N ALA A 596 -21.37 -2.80 3.47
CA ALA A 596 -21.69 -1.83 4.51
C ALA A 596 -22.28 -0.51 3.94
N LYS A 597 -23.61 -0.38 3.94
CA LYS A 597 -24.35 0.82 3.51
C LYS A 597 -25.07 1.47 4.68
N CYS A 598 -24.72 2.71 5.02
CA CYS A 598 -25.44 3.47 6.04
C CYS A 598 -26.86 3.86 5.56
N SER A 599 -27.89 3.41 6.26
CA SER A 599 -29.27 3.89 6.07
C SER A 599 -29.51 5.17 6.87
N GLY A 600 -29.29 6.33 6.24
CA GLY A 600 -29.57 7.65 6.85
C GLY A 600 -28.87 8.83 6.17
N CYS A 601 -27.68 8.61 5.59
CA CYS A 601 -26.91 9.67 4.95
C CYS A 601 -27.52 10.15 3.62
N SER A 602 -28.42 11.13 3.68
CA SER A 602 -28.91 11.87 2.51
C SER A 602 -27.77 12.60 1.77
N ARG A 603 -28.01 12.97 0.51
CA ARG A 603 -27.08 13.77 -0.30
C ARG A 603 -27.05 15.24 0.20
N LYS A 604 -25.88 15.88 0.03
CA LYS A 604 -25.51 17.27 0.40
C LYS A 604 -25.20 17.50 1.89
N VAL A 605 -23.93 17.79 2.16
CA VAL A 605 -23.50 19.10 2.70
C VAL A 605 -22.33 19.55 1.83
N SER A 606 -22.16 20.88 1.66
CA SER A 606 -21.09 21.53 0.90
C SER A 606 -19.85 21.82 1.75
#